data_AF-A0AAU2G406-F1
#
_entry.id   AF-A0AAU2G406-F1
#
_cell.length_a   1.000
_cell.length_b   1.000
_cell.length_c   1.000
_cell.angle_alpha   90.00
_cell.angle_beta   90.00
_cell.angle_gamma   90.00
#
_symmetry.space_group_name_H-M   'P 1'
#
loop_
_entity.id
_entity.type
_entity.pdbx_description
1 polymer ?
#
loop_
_entity_poly.entity_id
_entity_poly.type
_entity_poly.pdbx_seq_one_letter_code
_entity_poly.pdbx_strand_id
1 'polypeptide(L)'
;MTQQEIAELAMTGATTIVAAMATDAWTTVRGGFSAFIRRRSPDLHAGLEARLDDGAALVARSPDAGTARGVLVGLWQGELERFLAAHPDAAEELEVQTAGMRAALPAVQQQWVQHNTARDHGVVNAVQDGTQHNHYMDSPGTQPPASGA
;
A
#
# COMPACT_ATOMS: atom_id res chain seq x y z
N MET A 1 7.66 16.18 22.17
CA MET A 1 6.86 15.82 21.00
C MET A 1 5.43 16.23 21.23
N THR A 2 4.82 16.91 20.26
CA THR A 2 3.40 17.24 20.27
C THR A 2 2.57 16.01 19.90
N GLN A 3 1.27 16.03 20.21
CA GLN A 3 0.36 14.95 19.81
C GLN A 3 0.28 14.78 18.29
N GLN A 4 0.41 15.88 17.55
CA GLN A 4 0.39 15.85 16.10
C GLN A 4 1.67 15.21 15.52
N GLU A 5 2.85 15.57 16.05
CA GLU A 5 4.11 14.92 15.67
C GLU A 5 4.09 13.40 15.95
N ILE A 6 3.47 12.99 17.08
CA ILE A 6 3.28 11.57 17.42
C ILE A 6 2.41 10.87 16.37
N ALA A 7 1.26 11.44 16.03
CA ALA A 7 0.33 10.87 15.06
C ALA A 7 0.95 10.77 13.66
N GLU A 8 1.69 11.80 13.23
CA GLU A 8 2.35 11.83 11.91
C GLU A 8 3.45 10.76 11.80
N LEU A 9 4.30 10.63 12.82
CA LEU A 9 5.35 9.61 12.83
C LEU A 9 4.75 8.20 12.93
N ALA A 10 3.76 8.00 13.80
CA ALA A 10 3.07 6.73 13.96
C ALA A 10 2.37 6.29 12.66
N MET A 11 1.68 7.21 11.97
CA MET A 11 1.03 6.94 10.69
C MET A 11 2.07 6.56 9.61
N THR A 12 3.20 7.27 9.57
CA THR A 12 4.29 6.98 8.62
C THR A 12 4.92 5.61 8.87
N GLY A 13 5.16 5.26 10.14
CA GLY A 13 5.65 3.94 10.53
C GLY A 13 4.65 2.83 10.19
N ALA A 14 3.38 3.00 10.55
CA ALA A 14 2.32 2.03 10.31
C ALA A 14 2.11 1.75 8.81
N THR A 15 2.03 2.80 7.99
CA THR A 15 1.91 2.66 6.53
C THR A 15 3.11 1.94 5.92
N THR A 16 4.33 2.19 6.42
CA THR A 16 5.54 1.52 5.94
C THR A 16 5.55 0.03 6.27
N ILE A 17 5.18 -0.34 7.52
CA ILE A 17 5.07 -1.74 7.95
C ILE A 17 4.02 -2.48 7.11
N VAL A 18 2.84 -1.89 6.93
CA VAL A 18 1.73 -2.51 6.19
C VAL A 18 2.00 -2.59 4.69
N ALA A 19 2.68 -1.61 4.11
CA ALA A 19 3.12 -1.67 2.72
C ALA A 19 4.08 -2.86 2.50
N ALA A 20 4.98 -3.12 3.44
CA ALA A 20 5.94 -4.21 3.34
C ALA A 20 5.28 -5.59 3.37
N MET A 21 4.18 -5.76 4.11
CA MET A 21 3.48 -7.05 4.31
C MET A 21 3.06 -7.76 3.01
N ALA A 22 2.90 -7.00 1.92
CA ALA A 22 2.51 -7.53 0.61
C ALA A 22 3.67 -7.64 -0.39
N THR A 23 4.91 -7.56 0.10
CA THR A 23 6.11 -7.49 -0.74
C THR A 23 7.19 -8.44 -0.23
N ASP A 24 8.18 -8.72 -1.06
CA ASP A 24 9.36 -9.50 -0.68
C ASP A 24 10.22 -8.79 0.40
N ALA A 25 10.01 -7.49 0.61
CA ALA A 25 10.66 -6.72 1.67
C ALA A 25 10.11 -7.04 3.07
N TRP A 26 9.01 -7.78 3.18
CA TRP A 26 8.34 -8.07 4.46
C TRP A 26 9.28 -8.58 5.53
N THR A 27 10.09 -9.60 5.21
CA THR A 27 11.00 -10.25 6.17
C THR A 27 12.01 -9.25 6.76
N THR A 28 12.55 -8.36 5.92
CA THR A 28 13.51 -7.33 6.33
C THR A 28 12.85 -6.29 7.24
N VAL A 29 11.67 -5.79 6.85
CA VAL A 29 10.91 -4.78 7.60
C VAL A 29 10.45 -5.33 8.95
N ARG A 30 9.86 -6.53 8.97
CA ARG A 30 9.47 -7.24 10.19
C ARG A 30 10.64 -7.43 11.15
N GLY A 31 11.80 -7.87 10.64
CA GLY A 31 13.00 -8.07 11.44
C GLY A 31 13.54 -6.76 12.03
N GLY A 32 13.60 -5.70 11.22
CA GLY A 32 14.05 -4.38 11.66
C GLY A 32 13.14 -3.76 12.73
N PHE A 33 11.82 -3.86 12.56
CA PHE A 33 10.85 -3.36 13.53
C PHE A 33 10.85 -4.19 14.82
N SER A 34 10.89 -5.53 14.71
CA SER A 34 11.01 -6.45 15.85
C SER A 34 12.26 -6.14 16.69
N ALA A 35 13.42 -5.95 16.04
CA ALA A 35 14.66 -5.60 16.71
C ALA A 35 14.62 -4.22 17.40
N PHE A 36 13.95 -3.25 16.79
CA PHE A 36 13.72 -1.93 17.37
C PHE A 36 12.88 -2.02 18.65
N ILE A 37 11.70 -2.67 18.59
CA ILE A 37 10.83 -2.81 19.77
C ILE A 37 11.51 -3.62 20.87
N ARG A 38 12.21 -4.71 20.53
CA ARG A 38 12.96 -5.51 21.51
C ARG A 38 13.98 -4.69 22.30
N ARG A 39 14.64 -3.73 21.66
CA ARG A 39 15.65 -2.86 22.30
C ARG A 39 15.01 -1.83 23.24
N ARG A 40 13.80 -1.34 22.92
CA ARG A 40 13.13 -0.26 23.66
C ARG A 40 12.15 -0.73 24.71
N SER A 41 11.42 -1.80 24.44
CA SER A 41 10.38 -2.34 25.31
C SER A 41 10.23 -3.84 25.12
N PRO A 42 10.98 -4.66 25.90
CA PRO A 42 10.90 -6.11 25.86
C PRO A 42 9.48 -6.65 26.11
N ASP A 43 8.71 -5.97 26.96
CA ASP A 43 7.32 -6.34 27.26
C ASP A 43 6.40 -6.19 26.03
N LEU A 44 6.59 -5.13 25.24
CA LEU A 44 5.85 -4.92 23.99
C LEU A 44 6.30 -5.83 22.85
N HIS A 45 7.53 -6.35 22.94
CA HIS A 45 8.08 -7.31 21.97
C HIS A 45 7.40 -8.69 22.06
N ALA A 46 6.90 -9.07 23.24
CA ALA A 46 6.21 -10.33 23.45
C ALA A 46 5.02 -10.49 22.47
N GLY A 47 5.08 -11.50 21.62
CA GLY A 47 4.05 -11.78 20.61
C GLY A 47 3.95 -10.75 19.48
N LEU A 48 4.85 -9.76 19.39
CA LEU A 48 4.86 -8.76 18.33
C LEU A 48 5.00 -9.41 16.95
N GLU A 49 5.95 -10.33 16.80
CA GLU A 49 6.21 -11.03 15.55
C GLU A 49 5.01 -11.84 15.07
N ALA A 50 4.30 -12.52 15.97
CA ALA A 50 3.09 -13.25 15.62
C ALA A 50 1.99 -12.31 15.13
N ARG A 51 1.76 -11.18 15.81
CA ARG A 51 0.78 -10.16 15.36
C ARG A 51 1.13 -9.57 14.00
N LEU A 52 2.42 -9.35 13.74
CA LEU A 52 2.91 -8.89 12.45
C LEU A 52 2.65 -9.92 11.35
N ASP A 53 2.94 -11.20 11.61
CA ASP A 53 2.72 -12.30 10.67
C ASP A 53 1.24 -12.54 10.39
N ASP A 54 0.39 -12.46 11.41
CA ASP A 54 -1.07 -12.54 11.26
C ASP A 54 -1.60 -11.42 10.36
N GLY A 55 -1.08 -10.20 10.53
CA GLY A 55 -1.39 -9.06 9.66
C GLY A 55 -0.95 -9.30 8.22
N ALA A 56 0.28 -9.78 8.00
CA ALA A 56 0.76 -10.10 6.65
C ALA A 56 -0.08 -11.19 5.99
N ALA A 57 -0.45 -12.22 6.75
CA ALA A 57 -1.28 -13.31 6.27
C ALA A 57 -2.73 -12.87 5.99
N LEU A 58 -3.26 -11.90 6.74
CA LEU A 58 -4.54 -11.25 6.44
C LEU A 58 -4.49 -10.51 5.10
N VAL A 59 -3.45 -9.71 4.85
CA VAL A 59 -3.27 -8.99 3.57
C VAL A 59 -3.15 -9.96 2.41
N ALA A 60 -2.40 -11.05 2.59
CA ALA A 60 -2.19 -12.06 1.54
C ALA A 60 -3.45 -12.86 1.18
N ARG A 61 -4.34 -13.13 2.14
CA ARG A 61 -5.55 -13.93 1.94
C ARG A 61 -6.80 -13.10 1.61
N SER A 62 -6.76 -11.77 1.85
CA SER A 62 -7.95 -10.93 1.68
C SER A 62 -8.32 -10.78 0.19
N PRO A 63 -9.58 -11.01 -0.20
CA PRO A 63 -10.08 -10.66 -1.54
C PRO A 63 -9.98 -9.15 -1.81
N ASP A 64 -10.09 -8.34 -0.75
CA ASP A 64 -9.87 -6.90 -0.78
C ASP A 64 -8.67 -6.57 0.12
N ALA A 65 -7.49 -6.59 -0.49
CA ALA A 65 -6.25 -6.26 0.19
C ALA A 65 -6.17 -4.75 0.54
N GLY A 66 -6.95 -3.88 -0.09
CA GLY A 66 -7.01 -2.45 0.24
C GLY A 66 -7.67 -2.22 1.60
N THR A 67 -8.85 -2.80 1.79
CA THR A 67 -9.57 -2.75 3.08
C THR A 67 -8.77 -3.39 4.20
N ALA A 68 -8.17 -4.56 3.97
CA ALA A 68 -7.33 -5.22 4.97
C ALA A 68 -6.13 -4.36 5.40
N ARG A 69 -5.45 -3.71 4.44
CA ARG A 69 -4.36 -2.78 4.73
C ARG A 69 -4.84 -1.57 5.52
N GLY A 70 -5.99 -0.98 5.17
CA GLY A 70 -6.55 0.16 5.91
C GLY A 70 -6.80 -0.15 7.38
N VAL A 71 -7.39 -1.31 7.68
CA VAL A 71 -7.59 -1.78 9.07
C VAL A 71 -6.26 -1.94 9.80
N LEU A 72 -5.27 -2.55 9.16
CA LEU A 72 -3.95 -2.77 9.77
C LEU A 72 -3.19 -1.46 9.99
N VAL A 73 -3.30 -0.48 9.09
CA VAL A 73 -2.69 0.85 9.27
C VAL A 73 -3.24 1.50 10.53
N GLY A 74 -4.56 1.50 10.72
CA GLY A 74 -5.17 2.06 11.93
C GLY A 74 -4.72 1.34 13.21
N LEU A 75 -4.65 0.01 13.17
CA LEU A 75 -4.16 -0.79 14.29
C LEU A 75 -2.71 -0.43 14.67
N TRP A 76 -1.80 -0.47 13.70
CA TRP A 76 -0.39 -0.21 13.95
C TRP A 76 -0.09 1.25 14.28
N GLN A 77 -0.86 2.19 13.72
CA GLN A 77 -0.77 3.60 14.12
C GLN A 77 -1.09 3.74 15.61
N GLY A 78 -2.22 3.19 16.09
CA GLY A 78 -2.57 3.27 17.51
C GLY A 78 -1.56 2.59 18.45
N GLU A 79 -0.93 1.50 18.01
CA GLU A 79 0.19 0.88 18.75
C GLU A 79 1.41 1.79 18.82
N LEU A 80 1.80 2.40 17.70
CA LEU A 80 2.96 3.30 17.62
C LEU A 80 2.72 4.61 18.37
N GLU A 81 1.51 5.17 18.36
CA GLU A 81 1.14 6.34 19.15
C GLU A 81 1.27 6.04 20.65
N ARG A 82 0.76 4.89 21.11
CA ARG A 82 0.92 4.45 22.50
C ARG A 82 2.39 4.24 22.87
N PHE A 83 3.16 3.64 21.98
CA PHE A 83 4.60 3.45 22.17
C PHE A 83 5.34 4.78 22.30
N LEU A 84 5.10 5.74 21.40
CA LEU A 84 5.73 7.06 21.42
C LEU A 84 5.29 7.92 22.61
N ALA A 85 4.05 7.75 23.08
CA ALA A 85 3.59 8.39 24.32
C ALA A 85 4.33 7.86 25.57
N ALA A 86 4.66 6.56 25.59
CA ALA A 86 5.41 5.94 26.67
C ALA A 86 6.94 6.15 26.55
N HIS A 87 7.46 6.27 25.33
CA HIS A 87 8.88 6.37 25.00
C HIS A 87 9.15 7.54 24.03
N PRO A 88 8.97 8.81 24.46
CA PRO A 88 9.16 9.96 23.57
C PRO A 88 10.59 10.13 23.06
N ASP A 89 11.58 9.58 23.78
CA ASP A 89 12.99 9.52 23.40
C ASP A 89 13.28 8.48 22.29
N ALA A 90 12.28 7.69 21.89
CA ALA A 90 12.37 6.74 20.78
C ALA A 90 12.03 7.33 19.41
N ALA A 91 11.59 8.59 19.36
CA ALA A 91 11.10 9.22 18.14
C ALA A 91 12.13 9.27 17.00
N GLU A 92 13.31 9.83 17.27
CA GLU A 92 14.38 9.94 16.27
C GLU A 92 14.83 8.56 15.75
N GLU A 93 14.91 7.58 16.65
CA GLU A 93 15.27 6.23 16.27
C GLU A 93 14.18 5.54 15.43
N LEU A 94 12.90 5.78 15.75
CA LEU A 94 11.77 5.30 14.96
C LEU A 94 11.73 5.98 13.58
N GLU A 95 12.06 7.27 13.48
CA GLU A 95 12.18 7.97 12.20
C GLU A 95 13.27 7.33 11.32
N VAL A 96 14.47 7.12 11.87
CA VAL A 96 15.58 6.46 11.16
C VAL A 96 15.19 5.05 10.73
N GLN A 97 14.58 4.27 11.62
CA GLN A 97 14.10 2.92 11.28
C GLN A 97 13.02 2.96 10.20
N THR A 98 12.09 3.90 10.27
CA THR A 98 11.02 4.06 9.27
C THR A 98 11.58 4.44 7.91
N ALA A 99 12.55 5.35 7.86
CA ALA A 99 13.26 5.69 6.64
C ALA A 99 14.00 4.48 6.04
N GLY A 100 14.70 3.70 6.87
CA GLY A 100 15.37 2.47 6.45
C GLY A 100 14.40 1.41 5.91
N MET A 101 13.27 1.20 6.60
CA MET A 101 12.21 0.28 6.15
C MET A 101 11.60 0.74 4.82
N ARG A 102 11.35 2.05 4.67
CA ARG A 102 10.83 2.63 3.42
C ARG A 102 11.81 2.44 2.26
N ALA A 103 13.10 2.59 2.49
CA ALA A 103 14.13 2.38 1.46
C ALA A 103 14.23 0.91 1.00
N ALA A 104 13.85 -0.04 1.86
CA ALA A 104 13.79 -1.46 1.52
C ALA A 104 12.53 -1.86 0.75
N LEU A 105 11.50 -1.01 0.73
CA LEU A 105 10.29 -1.28 -0.06
C LEU A 105 10.65 -1.26 -1.55
N PRO A 106 10.08 -2.17 -2.36
CA PRO A 106 10.17 -2.03 -3.80
C PRO A 106 9.63 -0.65 -4.19
N ALA A 107 10.33 0.04 -5.10
CA ALA A 107 9.75 1.20 -5.75
C ALA A 107 8.36 0.81 -6.24
N VAL A 108 7.35 1.65 -6.01
CA VAL A 108 5.99 1.41 -6.53
C VAL A 108 6.10 1.34 -8.04
N GLN A 109 6.35 0.14 -8.56
CA GLN A 109 6.22 -0.16 -9.96
C GLN A 109 4.73 -0.21 -10.17
N GLN A 110 4.17 0.91 -10.60
CA GLN A 110 2.90 0.92 -11.31
C GLN A 110 3.10 0.21 -12.66
N GLN A 111 3.47 -1.07 -12.65
CA GLN A 111 3.61 -1.85 -13.86
C GLN A 111 2.24 -2.38 -14.22
N TRP A 112 1.47 -1.50 -14.84
CA TRP A 112 0.18 -1.83 -15.39
C TRP A 112 0.38 -2.58 -16.71
N VAL A 113 0.24 -3.90 -16.70
CA VAL A 113 0.29 -4.70 -17.93
C VAL A 113 -1.09 -4.72 -18.57
N GLN A 114 -1.27 -3.95 -19.64
CA GLN A 114 -2.48 -3.98 -20.46
C GLN A 114 -2.29 -4.91 -21.66
N HIS A 115 -3.09 -5.97 -21.77
CA HIS A 115 -3.11 -6.80 -22.97
C HIS A 115 -4.39 -6.53 -23.77
N ASN A 116 -4.28 -5.65 -24.76
CA ASN A 116 -5.37 -5.32 -25.66
C ASN A 116 -5.14 -5.99 -27.01
N THR A 117 -6.02 -6.91 -27.41
CA THR A 117 -6.02 -7.48 -28.76
C THR A 117 -7.31 -7.07 -29.47
N ALA A 118 -7.19 -6.29 -30.55
CA ALA A 118 -8.27 -6.00 -31.49
C ALA A 118 -8.06 -6.82 -32.77
N ARG A 119 -9.13 -7.30 -33.41
CA ARG A 119 -9.09 -8.02 -34.69
C ARG A 119 -10.14 -7.47 -35.64
N ASP A 120 -9.91 -7.65 -36.94
CA ASP A 120 -10.78 -7.17 -38.02
C ASP A 120 -11.06 -5.66 -37.90
N HIS A 121 -12.33 -5.26 -37.81
CA HIS A 121 -12.74 -3.86 -37.64
C HIS A 121 -12.80 -3.44 -36.14
N GLY A 122 -12.03 -4.11 -35.28
CA GLY A 122 -12.05 -3.92 -33.84
C GLY A 122 -11.37 -2.64 -33.37
N VAL A 123 -12.02 -1.92 -32.46
CA VAL A 123 -11.47 -0.74 -31.78
C VAL A 123 -11.38 -1.04 -30.29
N VAL A 124 -10.20 -0.83 -29.68
CA VAL A 124 -10.01 -0.93 -28.22
C VAL A 124 -9.72 0.46 -27.65
N ASN A 125 -10.62 0.92 -26.78
CA ASN A 125 -10.42 2.10 -25.93
C ASN A 125 -10.31 1.59 -24.51
N ALA A 126 -9.15 1.76 -23.88
CA ALA A 126 -8.95 1.23 -22.56
C ALA A 126 -8.01 2.13 -21.77
N VAL A 127 -8.50 2.57 -20.61
CA VAL A 127 -7.79 3.36 -19.63
C VAL A 127 -7.61 2.51 -18.37
N GLN A 128 -6.39 2.45 -17.83
CA GLN A 128 -6.10 1.66 -16.64
C GLN A 128 -6.33 2.44 -15.34
N ASP A 129 -6.17 3.76 -15.41
CA ASP A 129 -6.50 4.69 -14.33
C ASP A 129 -6.92 6.06 -14.90
N GLY A 130 -7.86 6.74 -14.23
CA GLY A 130 -8.44 7.99 -14.70
C GLY A 130 -9.67 7.81 -15.62
N THR A 131 -10.02 8.85 -16.37
CA THR A 131 -11.28 8.88 -17.16
C THR A 131 -11.01 9.12 -18.64
N GLN A 132 -11.48 8.21 -19.49
CA GLN A 132 -11.43 8.36 -20.95
C GLN A 132 -12.82 8.75 -21.48
N HIS A 133 -12.89 9.88 -22.18
CA HIS A 133 -14.06 10.29 -22.95
C HIS A 133 -13.77 10.07 -24.44
N ASN A 134 -14.52 9.19 -25.09
CA ASN A 134 -14.36 8.91 -26.51
C ASN A 134 -15.55 9.46 -27.30
N HIS A 135 -15.30 10.44 -28.17
CA HIS A 135 -16.31 11.08 -29.02
C HIS A 135 -16.38 10.49 -30.44
N TYR A 136 -15.43 9.62 -30.80
CA TYR A 136 -15.34 9.04 -32.15
C TYR A 136 -16.46 8.02 -32.46
N MET A 137 -17.11 7.45 -31.43
CA MET A 137 -18.25 6.53 -31.61
C MET A 137 -19.60 7.23 -31.87
N ASP A 138 -19.64 8.57 -31.81
CA ASP A 138 -20.88 9.34 -32.00
C ASP A 138 -21.14 9.71 -33.48
N SER A 139 -20.29 9.27 -34.41
CA SER A 139 -20.49 9.53 -35.84
C SER A 139 -21.50 8.51 -36.43
N PRO A 140 -22.61 8.96 -37.05
CA PRO A 140 -23.52 8.04 -37.73
C PRO A 140 -22.74 7.38 -38.87
N GLY A 141 -22.60 6.05 -38.79
CA GLY A 141 -21.89 5.26 -39.79
C GLY A 141 -22.34 5.62 -41.20
N THR A 142 -21.40 5.87 -42.09
CA THR A 142 -21.66 6.25 -43.48
C THR A 142 -22.59 5.22 -44.12
N GLN A 143 -23.87 5.59 -44.29
CA GLN A 143 -24.84 4.77 -44.99
C GLN A 143 -24.38 4.66 -46.46
N PRO A 144 -24.19 3.45 -47.00
CA PRO A 144 -23.76 3.29 -48.38
C PRO A 144 -24.80 3.90 -49.33
N PRO A 145 -24.38 4.52 -50.46
CA PRO A 145 -25.30 5.19 -51.36
C PRO A 145 -26.33 4.19 -51.90
N ALA A 146 -27.60 4.59 -51.86
CA ALA A 146 -28.69 3.81 -52.45
C ALA A 146 -28.39 3.61 -53.94
N SER A 147 -28.38 2.35 -54.38
CA SER A 147 -28.24 2.02 -55.79
C SER A 147 -29.43 2.60 -56.56
N GLY A 148 -29.16 3.62 -57.38
CA GLY A 148 -30.11 4.20 -58.31
C GLY A 148 -30.36 3.24 -59.48
N ALA A 149 -31.64 3.20 -59.88
CA ALA A 149 -32.24 2.36 -60.91
C ALA A 149 -31.73 2.61 -62.34
#